data_AF-A0A1F5EXN0-F1
#
_entry.id   AF-A0A1F5EXN0-F1
#
_cell.length_a   1.000
_cell.length_b   1.000
_cell.length_c   1.000
_cell.angle_alpha   90.00
_cell.angle_beta   90.00
_cell.angle_gamma   90.00
#
_symmetry.space_group_name_H-M   'P 1'
#
loop_
_entity.id
_entity.type
_entity.pdbx_description
1 polymer ?
#
loop_
_entity_poly.entity_id
_entity_poly.type
_entity_poly.pdbx_seq_one_letter_code
_entity_poly.pdbx_strand_id
1 'polypeptide(L)' 'MKKNSPLFIDIGQGLFIMIDLLKIPTWANLDRPKKAKKGTLGFNSQTNSLEYWSGSVWFAAAMNEG' A
#
# COMPACT_ATOMS: atom_id res chain seq x y z
N MET A 1 13.99 8.58 10.53
CA MET A 1 13.17 8.46 9.30
C MET A 1 12.22 7.28 9.47
N LYS A 2 10.92 7.43 9.18
CA LYS A 2 9.99 6.30 9.23
C LYS A 2 10.38 5.32 8.12
N LYS A 3 10.64 4.06 8.51
CA LYS A 3 10.93 2.96 7.58
C LYS A 3 9.77 2.88 6.58
N ASN A 4 10.04 2.99 5.28
CA ASN A 4 9.09 2.91 4.17
C ASN A 4 8.20 4.15 3.91
N SER A 5 8.63 5.35 4.29
CA SER A 5 8.00 6.58 3.78
C SER A 5 8.76 7.06 2.54
N PRO A 6 8.09 7.28 1.39
CA PRO A 6 8.75 7.82 0.22
C PRO A 6 9.30 9.21 0.52
N LEU A 7 10.48 9.51 -0.02
CA LEU A 7 11.08 10.82 0.12
C LEU A 7 10.63 11.69 -1.06
N PHE A 8 9.80 12.67 -0.73
CA PHE A 8 9.37 13.72 -1.65
C PHE A 8 10.41 14.84 -1.60
N ILE A 9 11.09 15.08 -2.72
CA ILE A 9 11.92 16.27 -2.90
C ILE A 9 11.07 17.30 -3.62
N ASP A 10 10.79 18.42 -2.94
CA ASP A 10 10.24 19.61 -3.58
C ASP A 10 11.28 20.18 -4.55
N ILE A 11 10.91 20.33 -5.82
CA ILE A 11 11.76 20.92 -6.87
C ILE A 11 11.24 22.27 -7.37
N GLY A 12 10.29 22.86 -6.64
CA GLY A 12 9.66 24.14 -6.96
C GLY A 12 8.43 24.01 -7.85
N GLN A 13 7.67 25.10 -7.96
CA GLN A 13 6.46 25.20 -8.80
C GLN A 13 5.38 24.13 -8.51
N GLY A 14 5.36 23.57 -7.29
CA GLY A 14 4.43 22.51 -6.90
C GLY A 14 4.79 21.13 -7.46
N LEU A 15 5.98 20.97 -8.03
CA LEU A 15 6.50 19.71 -8.52
C LEU A 15 7.29 18.99 -7.42
N PHE A 16 7.09 17.68 -7.33
CA PHE A 16 7.79 16.82 -6.39
C PHE A 16 8.41 15.63 -7.12
N ILE A 17 9.69 15.35 -6.85
CA ILE A 17 10.32 14.10 -7.26
C ILE A 17 10.17 13.10 -6.12
N MET A 18 9.57 11.94 -6.41
CA MET A 18 9.69 10.78 -5.52
C MET A 18 11.01 10.09 -5.80
N ILE A 19 11.92 10.12 -4.83
CA ILE A 19 13.12 9.29 -4.88
C ILE A 19 12.83 7.98 -4.14
N ASP A 20 13.12 6.86 -4.81
CA ASP A 20 12.77 5.45 -4.50
C ASP A 20 11.50 4.91 -5.19
N LEU A 21 11.49 3.62 -5.53
CA LEU A 21 10.34 2.96 -6.16
C LEU A 21 9.20 2.85 -5.13
N LEU A 22 8.06 3.48 -5.45
CA LEU A 22 6.84 3.26 -4.69
C LEU A 22 6.44 1.78 -4.79
N LYS A 23 6.68 1.04 -3.71
CA LYS A 23 6.16 -0.33 -3.56
C LYS A 23 4.80 -0.27 -2.90
N ILE A 24 3.90 -1.11 -3.39
CA ILE A 24 2.62 -1.36 -2.71
C ILE A 24 2.95 -1.91 -1.30
N PRO A 25 2.39 -1.33 -0.22
CA PRO A 25 2.61 -1.85 1.12
C PRO A 25 2.22 -3.32 1.18
N THR A 26 3.05 -4.14 1.82
CA THR A 26 2.85 -5.59 1.88
C THR A 26 2.65 -6.04 3.32
N TRP A 27 1.71 -6.96 3.55
CA TRP A 27 1.40 -7.53 4.87
C TRP A 27 0.98 -9.00 4.76
N ALA A 28 1.03 -9.73 5.88
CA ALA A 28 0.30 -10.98 6.06
C ALA A 28 -1.10 -10.71 6.64
N ASN A 29 -1.98 -11.72 6.71
CA ASN A 29 -3.36 -11.54 7.17
C ASN A 29 -3.47 -10.88 8.56
N LEU A 30 -2.61 -11.29 9.49
CA LEU A 30 -2.60 -10.78 10.87
C LEU A 30 -1.93 -9.41 11.00
N ASP A 31 -1.11 -9.04 10.01
CA ASP A 31 -0.36 -7.78 9.96
C ASP A 31 -1.07 -6.69 9.15
N ARG A 32 -2.28 -6.98 8.66
CA ARG A 32 -3.16 -5.98 8.03
C ARG A 32 -3.28 -4.74 8.93
N PRO A 33 -3.38 -3.52 8.36
CA PRO A 33 -3.57 -2.31 9.15
C PRO A 33 -4.81 -2.39 10.04
N LYS A 34 -4.61 -2.48 11.38
CA LYS A 34 -5.71 -2.57 12.38
C LYS A 34 -6.64 -1.36 12.40
N LYS A 35 -6.17 -0.21 11.92
CA LYS A 35 -6.91 1.05 11.80
C LYS A 35 -6.89 1.55 10.36
N ALA A 36 -7.19 0.66 9.41
CA ALA A 36 -7.27 1.01 7.99
C ALA A 36 -8.33 2.11 7.75
N LYS A 37 -7.96 3.15 6.99
CA LYS A 37 -8.92 4.14 6.48
C LYS A 37 -9.54 3.62 5.19
N LYS A 38 -10.80 3.94 4.91
CA LYS A 38 -11.43 3.60 3.62
C LYS A 38 -10.51 4.05 2.47
N GLY A 39 -10.27 3.16 1.51
CA GLY A 39 -9.33 3.41 0.42
C GLY A 39 -7.91 2.92 0.67
N THR A 40 -7.60 2.34 1.84
CA THR A 40 -6.30 1.70 2.06
C THR A 40 -6.12 0.55 1.08
N LEU A 41 -5.02 0.57 0.33
CA LEU A 41 -4.63 -0.44 -0.66
C LEU A 41 -3.31 -1.09 -0.24
N GLY A 42 -3.19 -2.39 -0.44
CA GLY A 42 -1.90 -3.08 -0.29
C GLY A 42 -1.92 -4.52 -0.80
N PHE A 43 -0.79 -5.19 -0.71
CA PHE A 43 -0.60 -6.56 -1.15
C PHE A 43 -0.54 -7.49 0.06
N ASN A 44 -1.33 -8.56 0.04
CA ASN A 44 -1.27 -9.58 1.07
C ASN A 44 -0.42 -10.74 0.59
N SER A 45 0.77 -10.88 1.18
CA SER A 45 1.75 -11.90 0.80
C SER A 45 1.35 -13.31 1.20
N GLN A 46 0.43 -13.47 2.17
CA GLN A 46 -0.04 -14.78 2.60
C GLN A 46 -1.11 -15.34 1.67
N THR A 47 -2.01 -14.49 1.17
CA THR A 47 -3.09 -14.88 0.26
C THR A 47 -2.77 -14.61 -1.21
N ASN A 48 -1.59 -14.06 -1.49
CA ASN A 48 -1.16 -13.63 -2.82
C ASN A 48 -2.23 -12.78 -3.53
N SER A 49 -2.72 -11.75 -2.86
CA SER A 49 -3.84 -10.93 -3.36
C SER A 49 -3.61 -9.44 -3.16
N LEU A 50 -4.08 -8.63 -4.11
CA LEU A 50 -4.21 -7.19 -3.92
C LEU A 50 -5.48 -6.91 -3.12
N GLU A 51 -5.34 -6.14 -2.04
CA GLU A 51 -6.40 -5.90 -1.08
C GLU A 51 -6.77 -4.43 -0.97
N TYR A 52 -8.07 -4.16 -0.87
CA TYR A 52 -8.66 -2.84 -0.70
C TYR A 52 -9.59 -2.82 0.52
N TRP A 53 -9.43 -1.84 1.41
CA TRP A 53 -10.31 -1.63 2.55
C TRP A 53 -11.49 -0.72 2.21
N SER A 54 -12.71 -1.26 2.29
CA SER A 54 -13.95 -0.52 2.01
C SER A 54 -14.39 0.43 3.13
N GLY A 55 -13.76 0.33 4.30
CA GLY A 55 -14.23 0.94 5.55
C GLY A 55 -14.80 -0.08 6.53
N SER A 56 -15.11 -1.30 6.07
CA SER A 56 -15.72 -2.34 6.90
C SER A 56 -15.17 -3.74 6.62
N VAL A 57 -14.80 -4.03 5.37
CA VAL A 57 -14.24 -5.32 4.96
C VAL A 57 -13.09 -5.13 3.96
N TRP A 58 -12.22 -6.13 3.88
CA TRP A 58 -11.18 -6.20 2.85
C TRP A 58 -11.74 -6.93 1.63
N PHE A 59 -11.73 -6.26 0.48
CA PHE A 59 -11.89 -6.89 -0.81
C PHE A 59 -10.53 -7.37 -1.30
N ALA A 60 -10.48 -8.54 -1.94
CA ALA A 60 -9.24 -9.15 -2.41
C ALA A 60 -9.37 -9.58 -3.87
N ALA A 61 -8.41 -9.18 -4.71
CA ALA A 61 -8.21 -9.72 -6.05
C ALA A 61 -7.02 -10.68 -6.00
N ALA A 62 -7.27 -11.98 -6.22
CA ALA A 62 -6.22 -12.98 -6.24
C ALA A 62 -5.28 -12.76 -7.43
N MET A 63 -3.98 -12.76 -7.18
CA MET A 63 -2.93 -12.59 -8.19
C MET A 63 -2.41 -13.96 -8.62
N ASN A 64 -3.32 -14.81 -9.09
CA ASN A 64 -2.94 -16.06 -9.71
C ASN A 64 -2.38 -15.74 -11.11
N GLU A 65 -1.27 -16.37 -11.48
CA GLU A 65 -0.78 -16.30 -12.86
C GLU A 65 -1.87 -16.87 -13.78
N GLY A 66 -2.33 -16.04 -14.73
CA GLY A 66 -3.37 -16.39 -15.69
C GLY A 66 -2.85 -17.23 -16.85
#